data_AF-A0A835VNL0-F1
#
_entry.id   AF-A0A835VNL0-F1
#
_cell.length_a   1.000
_cell.length_b   1.000
_cell.length_c   1.000
_cell.angle_alpha   90.00
_cell.angle_beta   90.00
_cell.angle_gamma   90.00
#
_symmetry.space_group_name_H-M   'P 1'
#
loop_
_entity.id
_entity.type
_entity.pdbx_description
1 polymer ?
#
loop_
_entity_poly.entity_id
_entity_poly.type
_entity_poly.pdbx_seq_one_letter_code
_entity_poly.pdbx_strand_id
1 'polypeptide(L)'
;MYNMLRDSGYFVETLGSPFTCFDASQYGTLLMVDLEDEYFEEEIEKLMDDVIHGGLGLAVFGEWYNVNSMSKMRFFDDNTRSWWTPVTGGANIPALNELLAPFGIAFGERILNGDFSIDGEQSHYASGTDIVKFPGGGYVHSFEFQDNSESSTTRSSGMTKESSILGLTEIGAGRVVVYGDSNCLDSSHMVTNCYWLLRKILDFTCSNIKDSVLFSDSARISFPMHEEESRLPSRRTDVNFSVYSGVLGRELMCHHDSRFEVWGTKGYGIQLMGRNRRLPGYPTTGLDIDLNSTTKASESKKIHATKLKKNSSVTIIQEALARVWTFCVHSTMRRLICQFSSQHNGWFQL
;
A
#
# COMPACT_ATOMS: atom_id res chain seq x y z
N MET A 1 -11.44 4.93 12.63
CA MET A 1 -11.25 4.08 11.42
C MET A 1 -11.44 2.59 11.68
N TYR A 2 -10.70 1.96 12.61
CA TYR A 2 -10.71 0.51 12.84
C TYR A 2 -12.12 -0.09 13.03
N ASN A 3 -12.97 0.53 13.85
CA ASN A 3 -14.35 0.07 14.05
C ASN A 3 -15.15 0.06 12.74
N MET A 4 -15.05 1.12 11.93
CA MET A 4 -15.74 1.20 10.64
C MET A 4 -15.33 0.07 9.68
N LEU A 5 -14.03 -0.28 9.64
CA LEU A 5 -13.55 -1.39 8.82
C LEU A 5 -14.14 -2.72 9.27
N ARG A 6 -14.14 -2.98 10.58
CA ARG A 6 -14.73 -4.19 11.16
C ARG A 6 -16.23 -4.28 10.95
N ASP A 7 -16.94 -3.18 11.15
CA ASP A 7 -18.39 -3.09 10.93
C ASP A 7 -18.73 -3.30 9.45
N SER A 8 -17.81 -2.96 8.54
CA SER A 8 -17.92 -3.22 7.11
C SER A 8 -17.50 -4.65 6.71
N GLY A 9 -17.12 -5.50 7.67
CA GLY A 9 -16.80 -6.91 7.47
C GLY A 9 -15.35 -7.19 7.05
N TYR A 10 -14.42 -6.27 7.27
CA TYR A 10 -13.00 -6.48 7.02
C TYR A 10 -12.31 -7.15 8.23
N PHE A 11 -11.39 -8.06 7.94
CA PHE A 11 -10.43 -8.59 8.91
C PHE A 11 -9.17 -7.73 8.83
N VAL A 12 -8.83 -7.04 9.92
CA VAL A 12 -7.74 -6.07 9.95
C VAL A 12 -6.60 -6.61 10.81
N GLU A 13 -5.42 -6.72 10.22
CA GLU A 13 -4.16 -7.07 10.87
C GLU A 13 -3.20 -5.88 10.77
N THR A 14 -2.38 -5.66 11.80
CA THR A 14 -1.36 -4.59 11.80
C THR A 14 -0.01 -5.19 11.46
N LEU A 15 0.74 -4.52 10.59
CA LEU A 15 2.10 -4.87 10.19
C LEU A 15 3.10 -3.92 10.86
N GLY A 16 3.98 -4.46 11.71
CA GLY A 16 5.11 -3.73 12.32
C GLY A 16 6.49 -4.21 11.85
N SER A 17 6.57 -5.40 11.26
CA SER A 17 7.74 -5.97 10.63
C SER A 17 7.87 -5.51 9.18
N PRO A 18 9.07 -5.61 8.58
CA PRO A 18 9.29 -5.31 7.18
C PRO A 18 8.35 -6.06 6.22
N PHE A 19 8.11 -5.52 5.03
CA PHE A 19 7.20 -6.11 4.04
C PHE A 19 7.59 -7.53 3.65
N THR A 20 8.88 -7.86 3.70
CA THR A 20 9.39 -9.21 3.44
C THR A 20 8.83 -10.25 4.43
N CYS A 21 8.28 -9.84 5.57
CA CYS A 21 7.85 -10.69 6.67
C CYS A 21 6.37 -11.11 6.61
N PHE A 22 5.60 -10.67 5.62
CA PHE A 22 4.22 -11.13 5.42
C PHE A 22 4.00 -11.74 4.02
N ASP A 23 3.11 -12.72 3.96
CA ASP A 23 2.68 -13.37 2.71
C ASP A 23 1.49 -12.59 2.13
N ALA A 24 1.72 -11.84 1.04
CA ALA A 24 0.70 -11.02 0.41
C ALA A 24 -0.47 -11.83 -0.16
N SER A 25 -0.30 -13.11 -0.46
CA SER A 25 -1.39 -13.96 -0.97
C SER A 25 -2.53 -14.15 0.04
N GLN A 26 -2.29 -13.81 1.31
CA GLN A 26 -3.27 -13.89 2.39
C GLN A 26 -4.12 -12.62 2.54
N TYR A 27 -3.80 -11.54 1.82
CA TYR A 27 -4.44 -10.24 1.98
C TYR A 27 -4.98 -9.72 0.64
N GLY A 28 -6.12 -9.05 0.69
CA GLY A 28 -6.68 -8.33 -0.47
C GLY A 28 -5.97 -7.01 -0.70
N THR A 29 -5.65 -6.30 0.39
CA THR A 29 -5.03 -4.97 0.34
C THR A 29 -4.03 -4.76 1.47
N LEU A 30 -2.89 -4.15 1.14
CA LEU A 30 -1.99 -3.46 2.06
C LEU A 30 -2.43 -1.99 2.15
N LEU A 31 -2.88 -1.59 3.35
CA LEU A 31 -3.29 -0.22 3.67
C LEU A 31 -2.15 0.49 4.41
N MET A 32 -1.69 1.58 3.84
CA MET A 32 -0.53 2.35 4.26
C MET A 32 -1.00 3.74 4.66
N VAL A 33 -0.84 4.12 5.93
CA VAL A 33 -1.40 5.38 6.44
C VAL A 33 -0.34 6.09 7.25
N ASP A 34 -0.03 7.32 6.85
CA ASP A 34 0.83 8.26 7.59
C ASP A 34 2.19 7.63 7.94
N LEU A 35 3.03 7.43 6.92
CA LEU A 35 4.24 6.61 7.05
C LEU A 35 5.49 7.48 7.13
N GLU A 36 6.27 7.29 8.19
CA GLU A 36 7.39 8.15 8.53
C GLU A 36 8.77 7.46 8.48
N ASP A 37 8.80 6.14 8.39
CA ASP A 37 10.06 5.40 8.34
C ASP A 37 10.61 5.31 6.90
N GLU A 38 11.86 4.88 6.80
CA GLU A 38 12.52 4.50 5.56
C GLU A 38 12.16 3.05 5.17
N TYR A 39 12.56 2.61 3.97
CA TYR A 39 12.30 1.24 3.47
C TYR A 39 13.59 0.57 3.02
N PHE A 40 13.71 -0.74 3.28
CA PHE A 40 14.79 -1.53 2.71
C PHE A 40 14.58 -1.72 1.20
N GLU A 41 15.67 -1.86 0.43
CA GLU A 41 15.59 -2.14 -1.01
C GLU A 41 14.81 -3.45 -1.26
N GLU A 42 14.99 -4.46 -0.41
CA GLU A 42 14.27 -5.72 -0.47
C GLU A 42 12.76 -5.57 -0.22
N GLU A 43 12.33 -4.55 0.54
CA GLU A 43 10.90 -4.26 0.72
C GLU A 43 10.29 -3.63 -0.52
N ILE A 44 11.03 -2.75 -1.18
CA ILE A 44 10.61 -2.11 -2.43
C ILE A 44 10.44 -3.18 -3.52
N GLU A 45 11.42 -4.05 -3.69
CA GLU A 45 11.36 -5.16 -4.64
C GLU A 45 10.21 -6.13 -4.34
N LYS A 46 10.06 -6.51 -3.06
CA LYS A 46 9.00 -7.43 -2.63
C LYS A 46 7.61 -6.84 -2.83
N LEU A 47 7.40 -5.57 -2.48
CA LEU A 47 6.11 -4.90 -2.69
C LEU A 47 5.78 -4.78 -4.18
N MET A 48 6.78 -4.45 -5.01
CA MET A 48 6.62 -4.43 -6.46
C MET A 48 6.14 -5.79 -6.99
N ASP A 49 6.79 -6.89 -6.59
CA ASP A 49 6.42 -8.24 -7.02
C ASP A 49 5.00 -8.62 -6.56
N ASP A 50 4.68 -8.37 -5.29
CA ASP A 50 3.36 -8.68 -4.71
C ASP A 50 2.22 -7.93 -5.40
N VAL A 51 2.44 -6.67 -5.79
CA VAL A 51 1.43 -5.89 -6.50
C VAL A 51 1.35 -6.35 -7.95
N ILE A 52 2.47 -6.32 -8.69
CA ILE A 52 2.47 -6.55 -10.14
C ILE A 52 2.11 -8.00 -10.49
N HIS A 53 2.67 -8.97 -9.76
CA HIS A 53 2.51 -10.39 -10.05
C HIS A 53 1.57 -11.09 -9.07
N GLY A 54 1.65 -10.73 -7.78
CA GLY A 54 0.82 -11.32 -6.72
C GLY A 54 -0.63 -10.82 -6.70
N GLY A 55 -0.90 -9.69 -7.36
CA GLY A 55 -2.24 -9.09 -7.42
C GLY A 55 -2.70 -8.41 -6.14
N LEU A 56 -1.77 -8.08 -5.23
CA LEU A 56 -2.04 -7.32 -4.02
C LEU A 56 -2.62 -5.94 -4.35
N GLY A 57 -3.67 -5.55 -3.63
CA GLY A 57 -4.13 -4.17 -3.62
C GLY A 57 -3.24 -3.31 -2.73
N LEU A 58 -2.91 -2.09 -3.17
CA LEU A 58 -2.13 -1.13 -2.41
C LEU A 58 -2.95 0.15 -2.25
N ALA A 59 -3.19 0.57 -1.01
CA ALA A 59 -3.86 1.83 -0.70
C ALA A 59 -2.95 2.69 0.18
N VAL A 60 -2.47 3.81 -0.33
CA VAL A 60 -1.54 4.70 0.36
C VAL A 60 -2.23 6.03 0.68
N PHE A 61 -2.26 6.37 1.96
CA PHE A 61 -2.67 7.65 2.50
C PHE A 61 -1.42 8.37 2.98
N GLY A 62 -0.98 9.33 2.18
CA GLY A 62 0.17 10.19 2.48
C GLY A 62 -0.21 11.37 3.36
N GLU A 63 0.79 12.21 3.61
CA GLU A 63 0.65 13.49 4.29
C GLU A 63 1.71 14.46 3.74
N TRP A 64 1.69 15.73 4.15
CA TRP A 64 2.67 16.70 3.68
C TRP A 64 4.11 16.39 4.11
N TYR A 65 5.06 16.82 3.27
CA TYR A 65 6.47 16.94 3.60
C TYR A 65 7.04 18.18 2.92
N ASN A 66 7.42 19.19 3.71
CA ASN A 66 8.02 20.41 3.18
C ASN A 66 9.09 20.94 4.14
N VAL A 67 10.34 20.97 3.67
CA VAL A 67 11.51 21.33 4.50
C VAL A 67 11.42 22.76 5.04
N ASN A 68 10.92 23.70 4.23
CA ASN A 68 10.79 25.10 4.65
C ASN A 68 9.72 25.26 5.73
N SER A 69 8.57 24.60 5.59
CA SER A 69 7.51 24.62 6.59
C SER A 69 7.93 23.93 7.89
N MET A 70 8.56 22.75 7.81
CA MET A 70 9.11 22.06 8.99
C MET A 70 10.12 22.94 9.76
N SER A 71 11.01 23.62 9.04
CA SER A 71 12.02 24.49 9.65
C SER A 71 11.41 25.67 10.42
N LYS A 72 10.23 26.16 9.99
CA LYS A 72 9.48 27.24 10.68
C LYS A 72 8.72 26.75 11.91
N MET A 73 8.42 25.45 12.00
CA MET A 73 7.78 24.84 13.17
C MET A 73 8.77 24.55 14.31
N ARG A 74 10.04 24.92 14.16
CA ARG A 74 11.06 24.78 15.20
C ARG A 74 10.68 25.57 16.45
N PHE A 75 10.68 24.90 17.60
CA PHE A 75 10.45 25.52 18.91
C PHE A 75 11.50 25.07 19.93
N PHE A 76 11.63 25.83 21.02
CA PHE A 76 12.48 25.47 22.14
C PHE A 76 11.67 24.64 23.14
N ASP A 77 12.08 23.40 23.38
CA ASP A 77 11.47 22.54 24.38
C ASP A 77 12.14 22.77 25.74
N ASP A 78 11.37 23.32 26.68
CA ASP A 78 11.84 23.63 28.04
C ASP A 78 12.18 22.37 28.85
N ASN A 79 11.55 21.22 28.55
CA ASN A 79 11.78 19.98 29.29
C ASN A 79 13.16 19.39 28.97
N THR A 80 13.49 19.28 27.68
CA THR A 80 14.81 18.80 27.22
C THR A 80 15.86 19.90 27.16
N ARG A 81 15.46 21.17 27.33
CA ARG A 81 16.29 22.37 27.14
C ARG A 81 16.99 22.36 25.78
N SER A 82 16.28 21.91 24.75
CA SER A 82 16.82 21.72 23.42
C SER A 82 15.89 22.32 22.36
N TRP A 83 16.46 22.66 21.20
CA TRP A 83 15.65 23.05 20.06
C TRP A 83 15.07 21.80 19.41
N TRP A 84 13.75 21.71 19.36
CA TRP A 84 13.04 20.67 18.64
C TRP A 84 12.69 21.17 17.24
N THR A 85 12.89 20.33 16.23
CA THR A 85 12.48 20.59 14.85
C THR A 85 11.96 19.28 14.27
N PRO A 86 10.76 19.27 13.65
CA PRO A 86 10.16 18.03 13.15
C PRO A 86 11.05 17.42 12.06
N VAL A 87 11.30 16.11 12.12
CA VAL A 87 12.16 15.42 11.14
C VAL A 87 11.40 15.16 9.84
N THR A 88 10.14 14.74 9.97
CA THR A 88 9.14 14.51 8.93
C THR A 88 8.02 15.55 9.06
N GLY A 89 7.21 15.71 8.01
CA GLY A 89 5.97 16.48 8.08
C GLY A 89 4.91 15.65 8.79
N GLY A 90 3.83 15.29 8.10
CA GLY A 90 3.01 14.16 8.55
C GLY A 90 3.61 12.82 8.12
N ALA A 91 4.12 12.73 6.88
CA ALA A 91 4.74 11.50 6.35
C ALA A 91 6.16 11.75 5.82
N ASN A 92 6.99 10.70 5.72
CA ASN A 92 8.28 10.71 5.02
C ASN A 92 8.07 10.51 3.51
N ILE A 93 7.57 11.55 2.84
CA ILE A 93 7.27 11.50 1.41
C ILE A 93 8.48 11.14 0.52
N PRO A 94 9.72 11.60 0.79
CA PRO A 94 10.88 11.14 0.01
C PRO A 94 11.05 9.61 0.04
N ALA A 95 10.96 8.97 1.20
CA ALA A 95 11.04 7.52 1.32
C ALA A 95 9.83 6.82 0.68
N LEU A 96 8.63 7.38 0.85
CA LEU A 96 7.41 6.86 0.23
C LEU A 96 7.47 6.94 -1.31
N ASN A 97 8.09 7.99 -1.85
CA ASN A 97 8.29 8.14 -3.29
C ASN A 97 9.29 7.12 -3.85
N GLU A 98 10.32 6.73 -3.09
CA GLU A 98 11.22 5.63 -3.48
C GLU A 98 10.47 4.29 -3.53
N LEU A 99 9.61 4.04 -2.54
CA LEU A 99 8.75 2.85 -2.50
C LEU A 99 7.76 2.81 -3.67
N LEU A 100 7.21 3.96 -4.07
CA LEU A 100 6.21 4.09 -5.14
C LEU A 100 6.81 4.26 -6.54
N ALA A 101 8.12 4.51 -6.65
CA ALA A 101 8.81 4.71 -7.91
C ALA A 101 8.62 3.56 -8.93
N PRO A 102 8.64 2.26 -8.53
CA PRO A 102 8.37 1.16 -9.46
C PRO A 102 7.00 1.22 -10.14
N PHE A 103 6.03 1.91 -9.54
CA PHE A 103 4.67 2.09 -10.05
C PHE A 103 4.51 3.36 -10.90
N GLY A 104 5.57 4.17 -11.02
CA GLY A 104 5.51 5.46 -11.72
C GLY A 104 4.69 6.52 -10.98
N ILE A 105 4.59 6.40 -9.65
CA ILE A 105 3.80 7.29 -8.78
C ILE A 105 4.74 8.07 -7.87
N ALA A 106 4.46 9.36 -7.68
CA ALA A 106 5.15 10.19 -6.69
C ALA A 106 4.26 11.33 -6.19
N PHE A 107 4.40 11.64 -4.92
CA PHE A 107 3.85 12.83 -4.27
C PHE A 107 4.81 14.01 -4.33
N GLY A 108 4.26 15.22 -4.23
CA GLY A 108 4.99 16.49 -4.28
C GLY A 108 5.27 17.10 -2.90
N GLU A 109 5.69 18.37 -2.92
CA GLU A 109 6.08 19.15 -1.73
C GLU A 109 5.01 20.16 -1.26
N ARG A 110 3.86 20.23 -1.94
CA ARG A 110 2.80 21.19 -1.56
C ARG A 110 2.14 20.78 -0.25
N ILE A 111 1.58 21.77 0.44
CA ILE A 111 0.75 21.57 1.62
C ILE A 111 -0.63 22.12 1.30
N LEU A 112 -1.55 21.26 0.92
CA LEU A 112 -2.84 21.68 0.41
C LEU A 112 -3.90 21.73 1.50
N ASN A 113 -4.77 22.74 1.44
CA ASN A 113 -5.94 22.84 2.30
C ASN A 113 -7.17 23.28 1.48
N GLY A 114 -8.31 22.64 1.72
CA GLY A 114 -9.60 23.09 1.17
C GLY A 114 -10.64 21.99 1.06
N ASP A 115 -11.86 22.38 0.71
CA ASP A 115 -12.96 21.44 0.49
C ASP A 115 -12.96 20.94 -0.95
N PHE A 116 -13.35 19.68 -1.14
CA PHE A 116 -13.55 19.08 -2.45
C PHE A 116 -14.80 18.21 -2.46
N SER A 117 -15.29 17.94 -3.67
CA SER A 117 -16.42 17.05 -3.86
C SER A 117 -16.23 16.14 -5.05
N ILE A 118 -16.56 14.86 -4.87
CA ILE A 118 -16.59 13.87 -5.94
C ILE A 118 -18.04 13.38 -6.05
N ASP A 119 -18.70 13.72 -7.16
CA ASP A 119 -20.09 13.32 -7.47
C ASP A 119 -21.09 13.61 -6.32
N GLY A 120 -20.93 14.75 -5.64
CA GLY A 120 -21.83 15.19 -4.57
C GLY A 120 -21.44 14.74 -3.16
N GLU A 121 -20.52 13.80 -3.01
CA GLU A 121 -19.88 13.50 -1.72
C GLU A 121 -18.86 14.58 -1.40
N GLN A 122 -18.99 15.24 -0.25
CA GLN A 122 -18.14 16.35 0.17
C GLN A 122 -17.08 15.86 1.16
N SER A 123 -15.87 16.39 1.09
CA SER A 123 -14.78 16.11 2.03
C SER A 123 -13.82 17.28 2.13
N HIS A 124 -13.08 17.33 3.23
CA HIS A 124 -12.08 18.35 3.51
C HIS A 124 -10.68 17.74 3.38
N TYR A 125 -9.83 18.41 2.60
CA TYR A 125 -8.41 18.18 2.51
C TYR A 125 -7.71 19.09 3.52
N ALA A 126 -7.15 18.52 4.58
CA ALA A 126 -6.69 19.28 5.75
C ALA A 126 -5.27 19.81 5.55
N SER A 127 -4.32 18.93 5.25
CA SER A 127 -2.91 19.29 5.12
C SER A 127 -2.12 18.37 4.20
N GLY A 128 -2.78 17.69 3.27
CA GLY A 128 -2.10 16.67 2.46
C GLY A 128 -1.16 17.22 1.39
N THR A 129 -0.42 16.30 0.77
CA THR A 129 0.47 16.54 -0.37
C THR A 129 -0.27 16.40 -1.72
N ASP A 130 0.29 16.92 -2.80
CA ASP A 130 -0.17 16.69 -4.18
C ASP A 130 0.47 15.44 -4.82
N ILE A 131 -0.13 14.95 -5.90
CA ILE A 131 0.44 13.91 -6.76
C ILE A 131 1.12 14.61 -7.94
N VAL A 132 2.40 14.32 -8.17
CA VAL A 132 3.22 14.97 -9.21
C VAL A 132 3.68 13.99 -10.30
N LYS A 133 3.65 12.68 -10.01
CA LYS A 133 3.84 11.62 -11.01
C LYS A 133 2.72 10.59 -10.88
N PHE A 134 2.15 10.20 -12.01
CA PHE A 134 1.13 9.15 -12.05
C PHE A 134 1.13 8.44 -13.41
N PRO A 135 0.98 7.09 -13.47
CA PRO A 135 1.03 6.36 -14.73
C PRO A 135 -0.19 6.66 -15.62
N GLY A 136 0.04 6.68 -16.93
CA GLY A 136 -1.02 6.84 -17.92
C GLY A 136 -1.99 5.65 -17.92
N GLY A 137 -3.25 5.90 -18.27
CA GLY A 137 -4.32 4.90 -18.24
C GLY A 137 -5.06 4.81 -16.90
N GLY A 138 -4.53 5.43 -15.85
CA GLY A 138 -5.19 5.54 -14.55
C GLY A 138 -6.19 6.70 -14.46
N TYR A 139 -6.73 6.88 -13.26
CA TYR A 139 -7.72 7.90 -12.91
C TYR A 139 -7.13 8.84 -11.86
N VAL A 140 -7.14 10.14 -12.13
CA VAL A 140 -6.60 11.18 -11.25
C VAL A 140 -7.68 12.23 -11.00
N HIS A 141 -7.97 12.49 -9.73
CA HIS A 141 -8.89 13.55 -9.31
C HIS A 141 -8.10 14.76 -8.83
N SER A 142 -8.38 15.91 -9.44
CA SER A 142 -7.75 17.19 -9.17
C SER A 142 -8.81 18.21 -8.76
N PHE A 143 -8.46 19.07 -7.80
CA PHE A 143 -9.33 20.15 -7.34
C PHE A 143 -8.52 21.39 -7.03
N GLU A 144 -9.21 22.52 -6.89
CA GLU A 144 -8.61 23.78 -6.48
C GLU A 144 -8.40 23.83 -4.96
N PHE A 145 -7.15 23.96 -4.52
CA PHE A 145 -6.78 24.02 -3.10
C PHE A 145 -5.93 25.25 -2.79
N GLN A 146 -5.94 25.66 -1.51
CA GLN A 146 -4.99 26.63 -0.99
C GLN A 146 -3.64 25.92 -0.76
N ASP A 147 -2.55 26.56 -1.19
CA ASP A 147 -1.20 26.03 -1.07
C ASP A 147 -0.44 26.76 0.05
N ASN A 148 -0.21 26.05 1.16
CA ASN A 148 0.43 26.54 2.37
C ASN A 148 1.95 26.24 2.42
N SER A 149 2.53 25.70 1.35
CA SER A 149 3.97 25.40 1.28
C SER A 149 4.86 26.66 1.26
N GLU A 150 4.33 27.79 0.76
CA GLU A 150 5.05 29.05 0.62
C GLU A 150 4.47 30.17 1.49
N SER A 151 5.19 30.54 2.55
CA SER A 151 5.01 31.83 3.21
C SER A 151 6.35 32.58 3.21
N SER A 152 6.44 33.69 2.44
CA SER A 152 7.19 34.93 2.76
C SER A 152 7.91 35.69 1.63
N THR A 153 7.65 35.50 0.33
CA THR A 153 8.27 36.46 -0.66
C THR A 153 7.47 36.88 -1.89
N THR A 154 6.34 36.27 -2.20
CA THR A 154 5.39 36.79 -3.21
C THR A 154 4.00 36.72 -2.65
N ARG A 155 3.36 37.89 -2.48
CA ARG A 155 1.97 38.02 -2.00
C ARG A 155 0.99 37.50 -3.07
N SER A 156 0.88 36.18 -3.19
CA SER A 156 -0.28 35.50 -3.78
C SER A 156 -1.11 34.83 -2.66
N SER A 157 -1.24 35.50 -1.52
CA SER A 157 -2.09 35.07 -0.41
C SER A 157 -3.54 35.02 -0.89
N GLY A 158 -4.04 33.81 -1.17
CA GLY A 158 -5.43 33.56 -1.59
C GLY A 158 -5.61 33.00 -3.01
N MET A 159 -4.55 32.66 -3.75
CA MET A 159 -4.72 31.93 -5.02
C MET A 159 -4.86 30.44 -4.75
N THR A 160 -5.98 29.87 -5.18
CA THR A 160 -6.15 28.42 -5.28
C THR A 160 -5.31 27.89 -6.45
N LYS A 161 -4.75 26.69 -6.30
CA LYS A 161 -4.06 25.96 -7.37
C LYS A 161 -4.77 24.64 -7.60
N GLU A 162 -5.05 24.32 -8.86
CA GLU A 162 -5.47 22.99 -9.23
C GLU A 162 -4.35 22.00 -8.90
N SER A 163 -4.66 20.99 -8.09
CA SER A 163 -3.71 19.97 -7.63
C SER A 163 -4.37 18.60 -7.59
N SER A 164 -3.65 17.59 -8.06
CA SER A 164 -4.08 16.19 -8.03
C SER A 164 -3.89 15.61 -6.64
N ILE A 165 -4.93 14.99 -6.07
CA ILE A 165 -4.89 14.49 -4.68
C ILE A 165 -5.28 13.02 -4.53
N LEU A 166 -5.93 12.44 -5.54
CA LEU A 166 -6.36 11.04 -5.54
C LEU A 166 -6.02 10.41 -6.88
N GLY A 167 -5.26 9.32 -6.86
CA GLY A 167 -4.88 8.54 -8.04
C GLY A 167 -5.28 7.08 -7.88
N LEU A 168 -5.91 6.48 -8.90
CA LEU A 168 -6.28 5.06 -8.94
C LEU A 168 -5.78 4.43 -10.24
N THR A 169 -5.13 3.28 -10.15
CA THR A 169 -4.63 2.58 -11.34
C THR A 169 -4.54 1.06 -11.12
N GLU A 170 -4.67 0.31 -12.20
CA GLU A 170 -4.35 -1.12 -12.24
C GLU A 170 -2.90 -1.27 -12.70
N ILE A 171 -2.10 -2.07 -11.99
CA ILE A 171 -0.69 -2.31 -12.34
C ILE A 171 -0.43 -3.81 -12.28
N GLY A 172 -0.17 -4.41 -13.45
CA GLY A 172 -0.07 -5.87 -13.57
C GLY A 172 -1.36 -6.55 -13.15
N ALA A 173 -1.27 -7.50 -12.22
CA ALA A 173 -2.41 -8.16 -11.57
C ALA A 173 -2.98 -7.36 -10.38
N GLY A 174 -2.25 -6.36 -9.90
CA GLY A 174 -2.56 -5.57 -8.72
C GLY A 174 -3.24 -4.24 -9.03
N ARG A 175 -3.51 -3.50 -7.96
CA ARG A 175 -4.27 -2.24 -7.99
C ARG A 175 -3.63 -1.29 -7.00
N VAL A 176 -3.31 -0.07 -7.43
CA VAL A 176 -2.68 0.94 -6.58
C VAL A 176 -3.60 2.15 -6.50
N VAL A 177 -3.84 2.61 -5.26
CA VAL A 177 -4.50 3.87 -4.96
C VAL A 177 -3.58 4.69 -4.08
N VAL A 178 -3.44 5.97 -4.42
CA VAL A 178 -2.74 6.95 -3.61
C VAL A 178 -3.66 8.13 -3.33
N TYR A 179 -3.69 8.57 -2.07
CA TYR A 179 -4.42 9.73 -1.60
C TYR A 179 -3.49 10.54 -0.69
N GLY A 180 -3.37 11.84 -0.89
CA GLY A 180 -2.29 12.61 -0.26
C GLY A 180 -2.58 13.11 1.16
N ASP A 181 -3.71 12.77 1.77
CA ASP A 181 -4.10 13.23 3.12
C ASP A 181 -4.61 12.07 4.02
N SER A 182 -3.92 11.76 5.10
CA SER A 182 -4.35 10.75 6.08
C SER A 182 -5.21 11.30 7.22
N ASN A 183 -5.32 12.62 7.41
CA ASN A 183 -6.01 13.20 8.57
C ASN A 183 -7.48 12.85 8.65
N CYS A 184 -8.11 12.60 7.49
CA CYS A 184 -9.50 12.20 7.45
C CYS A 184 -9.73 10.76 7.97
N LEU A 185 -8.66 9.97 8.18
CA LEU A 185 -8.70 8.65 8.81
C LEU A 185 -8.50 8.69 10.33
N ASP A 186 -7.87 9.74 10.85
CA ASP A 186 -7.64 9.94 12.28
C ASP A 186 -8.79 10.74 12.93
N SER A 187 -9.51 10.10 13.85
CA SER A 187 -10.59 10.75 14.62
C SER A 187 -10.14 11.99 15.42
N SER A 188 -8.84 12.11 15.72
CA SER A 188 -8.28 13.22 16.49
C SER A 188 -8.14 14.50 15.65
N HIS A 189 -7.94 14.34 14.34
CA HIS A 189 -7.72 15.44 13.39
C HIS A 189 -8.82 15.52 12.30
N MET A 190 -9.81 14.63 12.35
CA MET A 190 -10.91 14.56 11.38
C MET A 190 -11.84 15.78 11.49
N VAL A 191 -11.76 16.66 10.49
CA VAL A 191 -12.73 17.74 10.27
C VAL A 191 -14.00 17.21 9.59
N THR A 192 -13.83 16.41 8.53
CA THR A 192 -14.90 15.73 7.81
C THR A 192 -14.58 14.24 7.67
N ASN A 193 -15.61 13.40 7.78
CA ASN A 193 -15.44 11.95 7.68
C ASN A 193 -15.26 11.50 6.22
N CYS A 194 -14.08 10.97 5.88
CA CYS A 194 -13.79 10.41 4.55
C CYS A 194 -13.90 8.87 4.48
N TYR A 195 -14.55 8.21 5.45
CA TYR A 195 -14.70 6.75 5.44
C TYR A 195 -15.52 6.24 4.23
N TRP A 196 -16.34 7.11 3.61
CA TRP A 196 -16.96 6.80 2.33
C TRP A 196 -15.92 6.57 1.23
N LEU A 197 -14.88 7.42 1.17
CA LEU A 197 -13.80 7.34 0.21
C LEU A 197 -12.95 6.11 0.49
N LEU A 198 -12.56 5.89 1.76
CA LEU A 198 -11.82 4.69 2.17
C LEU A 198 -12.55 3.41 1.76
N ARG A 199 -13.88 3.32 1.95
CA ARG A 199 -14.64 2.14 1.52
C ARG A 199 -14.56 1.90 0.02
N LYS A 200 -14.76 2.93 -0.80
CA LYS A 200 -14.65 2.81 -2.27
C LYS A 200 -13.22 2.44 -2.72
N ILE A 201 -12.20 2.99 -2.06
CA ILE A 201 -10.79 2.62 -2.28
C ILE A 201 -10.56 1.14 -1.96
N LEU A 202 -11.11 0.65 -0.84
CA LEU A 202 -10.98 -0.75 -0.45
C LEU A 202 -11.78 -1.67 -1.37
N ASP A 203 -12.98 -1.29 -1.81
CA ASP A 203 -13.76 -2.07 -2.78
C ASP A 203 -12.99 -2.26 -4.10
N PHE A 204 -12.30 -1.22 -4.56
CA PHE A 204 -11.40 -1.32 -5.72
C PHE A 204 -10.17 -2.19 -5.41
N THR A 205 -9.36 -1.85 -4.40
CA THR A 205 -8.09 -2.52 -4.14
C THR A 205 -8.26 -4.00 -3.76
N CYS A 206 -9.29 -4.34 -2.99
CA CYS A 206 -9.59 -5.71 -2.58
C CYS A 206 -10.30 -6.55 -3.65
N SER A 207 -11.28 -5.97 -4.34
CA SER A 207 -12.25 -6.74 -5.15
C SER A 207 -12.35 -6.29 -6.61
N ASN A 208 -11.54 -5.32 -7.03
CA ASN A 208 -11.59 -4.67 -8.35
C ASN A 208 -12.99 -4.09 -8.69
N ILE A 209 -13.72 -3.63 -7.67
CA ILE A 209 -15.02 -2.98 -7.87
C ILE A 209 -14.75 -1.52 -8.24
N LYS A 210 -15.04 -1.16 -9.49
CA LYS A 210 -14.86 0.19 -10.01
C LYS A 210 -16.13 1.00 -9.80
N ASP A 211 -16.13 1.79 -8.73
CA ASP A 211 -17.24 2.68 -8.40
C ASP A 211 -17.33 3.86 -9.39
N SER A 212 -18.52 4.19 -9.89
CA SER A 212 -18.71 5.24 -10.89
C SER A 212 -18.26 6.63 -10.43
N VAL A 213 -18.24 6.87 -9.12
CA VAL A 213 -17.78 8.14 -8.53
C VAL A 213 -16.28 8.30 -8.72
N LEU A 214 -15.50 7.24 -8.50
CA LEU A 214 -14.02 7.29 -8.58
C LEU A 214 -13.49 7.00 -9.99
N PHE A 215 -14.23 6.24 -10.80
CA PHE A 215 -13.82 5.80 -12.14
C PHE A 215 -14.56 6.55 -13.26
N SER A 216 -14.82 7.85 -13.06
CA SER A 216 -15.43 8.71 -14.08
C SER A 216 -14.46 8.96 -15.25
N ASP A 217 -15.00 9.05 -16.47
CA ASP A 217 -14.18 9.28 -17.67
C ASP A 217 -13.44 10.65 -17.62
N SER A 218 -13.96 11.62 -16.87
CA SER A 218 -13.33 12.92 -16.66
C SER A 218 -12.03 12.86 -15.84
N ALA A 219 -11.92 11.87 -14.96
CA ALA A 219 -10.71 11.66 -14.16
C ALA A 219 -9.65 10.82 -14.90
N ARG A 220 -10.00 10.19 -16.03
CA ARG A 220 -9.10 9.27 -16.72
C ARG A 220 -8.01 10.02 -17.49
N ILE A 221 -6.75 9.71 -17.20
CA ILE A 221 -5.61 10.24 -17.93
C ILE A 221 -5.11 9.23 -18.97
N SER A 222 -4.80 9.70 -20.19
CA SER A 222 -4.28 8.85 -21.27
C SER A 222 -2.76 8.75 -21.26
N PHE A 223 -2.08 9.83 -20.89
CA PHE A 223 -0.63 9.92 -20.82
C PHE A 223 -0.16 10.00 -19.37
N PRO A 224 1.05 9.51 -19.06
CA PRO A 224 1.63 9.67 -17.74
C PRO A 224 1.70 11.14 -17.33
N MET A 225 1.30 11.42 -16.10
CA MET A 225 1.52 12.71 -15.47
C MET A 225 2.96 12.76 -14.98
N HIS A 226 3.70 13.77 -15.38
CA HIS A 226 5.06 14.00 -14.96
C HIS A 226 5.32 15.48 -14.84
N GLU A 227 5.29 16.00 -13.63
CA GLU A 227 5.73 17.36 -13.36
C GLU A 227 7.25 17.42 -13.17
N GLU A 228 7.79 18.64 -13.16
CA GLU A 228 9.24 18.88 -13.00
C GLU A 228 9.80 18.26 -11.72
N GLU A 229 11.03 17.73 -11.79
CA GLU A 229 11.72 17.14 -10.63
C GLU A 229 11.89 18.14 -9.46
N SER A 230 11.86 19.44 -9.75
CA SER A 230 11.87 20.52 -8.76
C SER A 230 10.72 20.43 -7.74
N ARG A 231 9.62 19.74 -8.08
CA ARG A 231 8.45 19.57 -7.19
C ARG A 231 8.51 18.33 -6.31
N LEU A 232 9.53 17.48 -6.47
CA LEU A 232 9.73 16.35 -5.59
C LEU A 232 10.38 16.81 -4.28
N PRO A 233 9.83 16.43 -3.12
CA PRO A 233 10.43 16.78 -1.85
C PRO A 233 11.79 16.08 -1.71
N SER A 234 12.76 16.80 -1.16
CA SER A 234 14.09 16.27 -0.86
C SER A 234 14.25 16.04 0.64
N ARG A 235 14.94 14.96 1.02
CA ARG A 235 15.25 14.70 2.43
C ARG A 235 16.05 15.87 3.02
N ARG A 236 15.76 16.18 4.28
CA ARG A 236 16.54 17.15 5.06
C ARG A 236 18.01 16.73 5.14
N THR A 237 18.91 17.64 4.77
CA THR A 237 20.36 17.39 4.81
C THR A 237 20.98 17.63 6.19
N ASP A 238 20.24 18.30 7.08
CA ASP A 238 20.69 18.65 8.43
C ASP A 238 20.28 17.62 9.50
N VAL A 239 19.57 16.57 9.13
CA VAL A 239 19.15 15.50 10.04
C VAL A 239 19.81 14.17 9.67
N ASN A 240 20.31 13.46 10.68
CA ASN A 240 20.76 12.09 10.51
C ASN A 240 19.59 11.11 10.70
N PHE A 241 18.97 10.67 9.61
CA PHE A 241 17.83 9.74 9.62
C PHE A 241 18.17 8.38 10.26
N SER A 242 19.44 7.96 10.28
CA SER A 242 19.85 6.69 10.90
C SER A 242 19.64 6.64 12.42
N VAL A 243 19.43 7.80 13.06
CA VAL A 243 19.17 7.89 14.50
C VAL A 243 17.73 7.47 14.82
N TYR A 244 16.80 7.69 13.90
CA TYR A 244 15.37 7.53 14.10
C TYR A 244 14.78 6.34 13.31
N SER A 245 15.41 5.98 12.19
CA SER A 245 14.91 4.93 11.32
C SER A 245 15.20 3.52 11.85
N GLY A 246 14.22 2.63 11.72
CA GLY A 246 14.38 1.20 11.94
C GLY A 246 15.14 0.49 10.80
N VAL A 247 15.43 1.20 9.72
CA VAL A 247 15.97 0.66 8.46
C VAL A 247 17.41 1.09 8.23
N LEU A 248 17.70 2.39 8.26
CA LEU A 248 19.02 2.90 7.89
C LEU A 248 20.11 2.44 8.86
N GLY A 249 21.08 1.67 8.35
CA GLY A 249 22.16 1.09 9.14
C GLY A 249 21.72 -0.07 10.05
N ARG A 250 20.51 -0.61 9.85
CA ARG A 250 19.97 -1.77 10.54
C ARG A 250 19.94 -2.98 9.63
N GLU A 251 19.78 -4.16 10.23
CA GLU A 251 19.62 -5.39 9.47
C GLU A 251 18.12 -5.70 9.30
N LEU A 252 17.71 -5.97 8.05
CA LEU A 252 16.37 -6.45 7.72
C LEU A 252 16.05 -7.74 8.49
N MET A 253 15.07 -7.69 9.37
CA MET A 253 14.70 -8.80 10.25
C MET A 253 13.20 -8.82 10.56
N CYS A 254 12.62 -10.01 10.60
CA CYS A 254 11.24 -10.22 11.00
C CYS A 254 11.08 -10.38 12.52
N HIS A 255 10.15 -9.62 13.09
CA HIS A 255 9.87 -9.55 14.52
C HIS A 255 8.61 -10.33 14.90
N HIS A 256 8.24 -10.29 16.19
CA HIS A 256 7.19 -11.13 16.78
C HIS A 256 5.77 -10.83 16.28
N ASP A 257 5.57 -9.72 15.58
CA ASP A 257 4.32 -9.34 14.94
C ASP A 257 4.12 -10.01 13.56
N SER A 258 5.20 -10.56 12.98
CA SER A 258 5.11 -11.42 11.81
C SER A 258 4.68 -12.84 12.19
N ARG A 259 4.49 -13.74 11.22
CA ARG A 259 4.19 -15.14 11.58
C ARG A 259 5.41 -15.86 12.15
N PHE A 260 5.17 -16.78 13.08
CA PHE A 260 6.25 -17.46 13.81
C PHE A 260 7.23 -18.23 12.91
N GLU A 261 6.82 -18.63 11.71
CA GLU A 261 7.67 -19.35 10.77
C GLU A 261 8.82 -18.50 10.23
N VAL A 262 8.67 -17.17 10.23
CA VAL A 262 9.65 -16.22 9.69
C VAL A 262 10.35 -15.39 10.77
N TRP A 263 10.04 -15.58 12.04
CA TRP A 263 10.70 -14.87 13.15
C TRP A 263 12.21 -15.05 13.12
N GLY A 264 12.95 -13.94 13.26
CA GLY A 264 14.41 -13.98 13.24
C GLY A 264 15.02 -14.30 11.87
N THR A 265 14.22 -14.27 10.81
CA THR A 265 14.69 -14.39 9.42
C THR A 265 14.59 -13.06 8.69
N LYS A 266 15.09 -13.00 7.46
CA LYS A 266 14.92 -11.84 6.57
C LYS A 266 13.55 -11.78 5.88
N GLY A 267 12.68 -12.75 6.15
CA GLY A 267 11.34 -12.85 5.56
C GLY A 267 11.19 -13.96 4.53
N TYR A 268 10.06 -13.96 3.85
CA TYR A 268 9.74 -14.88 2.77
C TYR A 268 10.67 -14.63 1.57
N GLY A 269 11.23 -15.70 0.98
CA GLY A 269 12.01 -15.62 -0.27
C GLY A 269 13.50 -15.28 -0.13
N ILE A 270 13.94 -14.60 0.93
CA ILE A 270 15.33 -14.10 1.05
C ILE A 270 16.32 -15.16 1.59
N GLN A 271 15.82 -16.26 2.18
CA GLN A 271 16.64 -17.35 2.75
C GLN A 271 16.60 -18.68 1.96
N LEU A 272 16.36 -18.68 0.65
CA LEU A 272 16.51 -19.90 -0.15
C LEU A 272 17.97 -20.18 -0.57
N MET A 273 18.87 -20.21 0.41
CA MET A 273 20.19 -20.83 0.28
C MET A 273 20.51 -21.58 1.59
N GLY A 274 19.72 -22.61 1.90
CA GLY A 274 20.01 -23.49 3.02
C GLY A 274 18.84 -24.36 3.48
N ARG A 275 18.81 -25.61 3.02
CA ARG A 275 17.98 -26.74 3.50
C ARG A 275 16.47 -26.64 3.29
N ASN A 276 16.01 -27.36 2.26
CA ASN A 276 14.70 -28.04 2.13
C ASN A 276 13.63 -27.69 3.18
N ARG A 277 12.96 -26.55 2.98
CA ARG A 277 11.60 -26.33 3.48
C ARG A 277 10.77 -25.82 2.32
N ARG A 278 9.75 -26.60 1.95
CA ARG A 278 8.80 -26.29 0.88
C ARG A 278 8.06 -25.00 1.25
N LEU A 279 8.12 -24.00 0.37
CA LEU A 279 7.19 -22.88 0.37
C LEU A 279 5.76 -23.42 0.15
N PRO A 280 4.73 -22.89 0.83
CA PRO A 280 3.35 -23.09 0.39
C PRO A 280 3.12 -22.26 -0.89
N GLY A 281 2.62 -22.88 -1.97
CA GLY A 281 1.88 -22.13 -3.00
C GLY A 281 2.44 -22.09 -4.43
N TYR A 282 3.68 -22.46 -4.71
CA TYR A 282 4.20 -22.49 -6.10
C TYR A 282 4.25 -23.91 -6.68
N PRO A 283 3.42 -24.28 -7.68
CA PRO A 283 3.70 -25.43 -8.52
C PRO A 283 4.86 -25.09 -9.46
N THR A 284 6.05 -25.63 -9.20
CA THR A 284 7.16 -25.61 -10.15
C THR A 284 6.86 -26.62 -11.26
N THR A 285 6.39 -26.16 -12.41
CA THR A 285 6.52 -26.92 -13.67
C THR A 285 7.98 -26.88 -14.10
N GLY A 286 8.77 -27.81 -13.55
CA GLY A 286 10.08 -28.15 -14.09
C GLY A 286 9.92 -29.00 -15.34
N LEU A 287 10.19 -28.40 -16.51
CA LEU A 287 10.51 -29.11 -17.74
C LEU A 287 11.94 -29.69 -17.59
N ASP A 288 12.05 -30.83 -16.92
CA ASP A 288 13.23 -31.68 -17.08
C ASP A 288 12.97 -32.64 -18.25
N ILE A 289 13.50 -32.23 -19.40
CA ILE A 289 13.78 -33.10 -20.52
C ILE A 289 14.99 -33.95 -20.09
N ASP A 290 14.76 -35.25 -19.89
CA ASP A 290 15.80 -36.25 -20.09
C ASP A 290 15.22 -37.51 -20.73
N LEU A 291 15.61 -37.70 -22.00
CA LEU A 291 15.49 -38.95 -22.73
C LEU A 291 16.49 -39.97 -22.14
N ASN A 292 16.02 -41.14 -21.69
CA ASN A 292 16.21 -42.40 -22.44
C ASN A 292 15.87 -43.68 -21.66
N SER A 293 15.09 -44.50 -22.37
CA SER A 293 15.27 -45.94 -22.59
C SER A 293 14.41 -46.96 -21.84
N THR A 294 13.96 -47.89 -22.69
CA THR A 294 13.61 -49.30 -22.48
C THR A 294 12.21 -49.65 -21.97
N THR A 295 11.33 -49.77 -22.97
CA THR A 295 10.44 -50.92 -23.23
C THR A 295 10.61 -52.13 -22.30
N LYS A 296 9.51 -52.51 -21.63
CA LYS A 296 9.02 -53.90 -21.59
C LYS A 296 7.53 -53.92 -21.23
N ALA A 297 6.74 -54.50 -22.13
CA ALA A 297 5.33 -54.79 -21.96
C ALA A 297 5.12 -55.96 -20.99
N SER A 298 4.04 -55.92 -20.20
CA SER A 298 3.43 -57.10 -19.58
C SER A 298 2.03 -56.78 -19.01
N GLU A 299 1.02 -57.13 -19.79
CA GLU A 299 -0.25 -57.79 -19.41
C GLU A 299 -1.15 -57.26 -18.27
N SER A 300 -2.25 -56.65 -18.71
CA SER A 300 -3.64 -57.11 -18.52
C SER A 300 -4.04 -57.84 -17.23
N LYS A 301 -4.80 -57.15 -16.37
CA LYS A 301 -5.95 -57.75 -15.67
C LYS A 301 -7.16 -56.80 -15.70
N LYS A 302 -8.17 -57.21 -16.48
CA LYS A 302 -9.53 -56.67 -16.48
C LYS A 302 -10.14 -56.88 -15.09
N ILE A 303 -10.57 -55.80 -14.44
CA ILE A 303 -11.51 -55.88 -13.32
C ILE A 303 -12.84 -55.32 -13.79
N HIS A 304 -13.87 -56.14 -13.58
CA HIS A 304 -15.27 -55.95 -13.93
C HIS A 304 -15.79 -54.56 -13.51
N ALA A 305 -16.34 -53.82 -14.47
CA ALA A 305 -17.16 -52.66 -14.20
C ALA A 305 -18.54 -53.10 -13.70
N THR A 306 -18.77 -53.03 -12.39
CA THR A 306 -20.12 -52.97 -11.82
C THR A 306 -20.60 -51.52 -11.88
N LYS A 307 -21.64 -51.28 -12.69
CA LYS A 307 -22.40 -50.03 -12.75
C LYS A 307 -22.96 -49.69 -11.36
N LEU A 308 -22.26 -48.85 -10.62
CA LEU A 308 -22.82 -48.08 -9.51
C LEU A 308 -23.15 -46.68 -10.02
N LYS A 309 -24.42 -46.31 -9.90
CA LYS A 309 -24.97 -44.99 -10.24
C LYS A 309 -24.09 -43.90 -9.60
N LYS A 310 -23.33 -43.18 -10.42
CA LYS A 310 -22.48 -42.06 -10.03
C LYS A 310 -23.01 -40.83 -10.75
N ASN A 311 -24.02 -40.15 -10.20
CA ASN A 311 -24.53 -38.88 -10.75
C ASN A 311 -25.07 -37.90 -9.69
N SER A 312 -24.68 -38.05 -8.42
CA SER A 312 -25.03 -37.09 -7.35
C SER A 312 -23.83 -36.69 -6.48
N SER A 313 -22.84 -37.56 -6.32
CA SER A 313 -21.66 -37.28 -5.50
C SER A 313 -20.59 -36.42 -6.18
N VAL A 314 -20.49 -36.44 -7.52
CA VAL A 314 -19.51 -35.60 -8.26
C VAL A 314 -19.96 -34.13 -8.28
N THR A 315 -21.26 -33.89 -8.44
CA THR A 315 -21.88 -32.55 -8.39
C THR A 315 -21.79 -31.94 -7.00
N ILE A 316 -22.04 -32.71 -5.93
CA ILE A 316 -21.89 -32.23 -4.55
C ILE A 316 -20.42 -31.88 -4.22
N ILE A 317 -19.45 -32.67 -4.69
CA ILE A 317 -18.03 -32.36 -4.49
C ILE A 317 -17.61 -31.12 -5.30
N GLN A 318 -18.09 -30.96 -6.53
CA GLN A 318 -17.83 -29.75 -7.32
C GLN A 318 -18.50 -28.50 -6.71
N GLU A 319 -19.73 -28.60 -6.21
CA GLU A 319 -20.39 -27.49 -5.52
C GLU A 319 -19.74 -27.17 -4.18
N ALA A 320 -19.30 -28.18 -3.43
CA ALA A 320 -18.55 -27.98 -2.18
C ALA A 320 -17.18 -27.35 -2.44
N LEU A 321 -16.45 -27.82 -3.45
CA LEU A 321 -15.17 -27.23 -3.87
C LEU A 321 -15.38 -25.80 -4.37
N ALA A 322 -16.39 -25.54 -5.20
CA ALA A 322 -16.72 -24.19 -5.66
C ALA A 322 -17.10 -23.29 -4.50
N ARG A 323 -17.90 -23.75 -3.53
CA ARG A 323 -18.24 -22.98 -2.32
C ARG A 323 -17.04 -22.71 -1.43
N VAL A 324 -16.14 -23.69 -1.26
CA VAL A 324 -14.89 -23.51 -0.51
C VAL A 324 -13.96 -22.55 -1.24
N TRP A 325 -13.88 -22.62 -2.57
CA TRP A 325 -13.11 -21.69 -3.38
C TRP A 325 -13.69 -20.28 -3.32
N THR A 326 -15.00 -20.11 -3.53
CA THR A 326 -15.67 -18.82 -3.39
C THR A 326 -15.51 -18.27 -1.98
N PHE A 327 -15.62 -19.10 -0.94
CA PHE A 327 -15.44 -18.68 0.45
C PHE A 327 -13.98 -18.31 0.75
N CYS A 328 -12.99 -19.07 0.26
CA CYS A 328 -11.57 -18.73 0.39
C CYS A 328 -11.24 -17.42 -0.34
N VAL A 329 -11.72 -17.26 -1.58
CA VAL A 329 -11.52 -16.05 -2.37
C VAL A 329 -12.19 -14.85 -1.71
N HIS A 330 -13.45 -14.98 -1.25
CA HIS A 330 -14.12 -13.90 -0.49
C HIS A 330 -13.45 -13.62 0.86
N SER A 331 -12.90 -14.64 1.51
CA SER A 331 -12.21 -14.50 2.79
C SER A 331 -10.87 -13.80 2.65
N THR A 332 -10.13 -14.04 1.56
CA THR A 332 -8.89 -13.32 1.26
C THR A 332 -9.17 -11.89 0.81
N MET A 333 -10.19 -11.67 -0.04
CA MET A 333 -10.58 -10.34 -0.51
C MET A 333 -10.94 -9.38 0.63
N ARG A 334 -11.35 -9.86 1.81
CA ARG A 334 -11.69 -8.98 2.96
C ARG A 334 -10.64 -8.94 4.06
N ARG A 335 -9.43 -9.47 3.81
CA ARG A 335 -8.29 -9.35 4.72
C ARG A 335 -7.46 -8.13 4.35
N LEU A 336 -7.30 -7.23 5.31
CA LEU A 336 -6.48 -6.04 5.23
C LEU A 336 -5.27 -6.22 6.14
N ILE A 337 -4.11 -5.91 5.60
CA ILE A 337 -2.91 -5.71 6.41
C ILE A 337 -2.60 -4.21 6.40
N CYS A 338 -2.42 -3.63 7.57
CA CYS A 338 -2.27 -2.19 7.74
C CYS A 338 -0.91 -1.84 8.32
N GLN A 339 -0.20 -0.92 7.68
CA GLN A 339 0.99 -0.29 8.25
C GLN A 339 0.66 1.16 8.62
N PHE A 340 1.05 1.54 9.84
CA PHE A 340 0.91 2.88 10.40
C PHE A 340 2.29 3.37 10.85
N SER A 341 2.48 4.69 10.99
CA SER A 341 3.70 5.19 11.64
C SER A 341 3.93 4.53 13.00
N SER A 342 5.17 4.10 13.22
CA SER A 342 5.63 3.65 14.52
C SER A 342 5.90 4.88 15.39
N GLN A 343 4.89 5.28 16.18
CA GLN A 343 5.07 6.30 17.22
C GLN A 343 6.15 5.93 18.28
N HIS A 344 6.72 4.73 18.20
CA HIS A 344 7.75 4.27 19.13
C HIS A 344 9.16 4.85 18.87
N ASN A 345 9.42 5.46 17.70
CA ASN A 345 10.79 5.85 17.31
C ASN A 345 11.12 7.36 17.44
N GLY A 346 10.26 8.15 18.09
CA GLY A 346 10.55 9.55 18.41
C GLY A 346 10.42 10.54 17.24
N TRP A 347 9.84 10.12 16.11
CA TRP A 347 9.50 11.00 14.97
C TRP A 347 8.43 12.03 15.35
N PHE A 348 7.47 11.61 16.17
CA PHE A 348 6.52 12.46 16.90
C PHE A 348 6.63 12.16 18.40
N GLN A 349 7.57 12.79 19.10
CA GLN A 349 7.42 12.97 20.55
C GLN A 349 7.04 14.42 20.82
N LEU A 350 5.73 14.67 20.83
CA LEU A 350 5.08 15.71 21.61
C LEU A 350 4.01 15.09 22.50
#